data_AF-A0A7S0UDY5-F1
#
_entry.id   AF-A0A7S0UDY5-F1
#
_cell.length_a   1.000
_cell.length_b   1.000
_cell.length_c   1.000
_cell.angle_alpha   90.00
_cell.angle_beta   90.00
_cell.angle_gamma   90.00
#
_symmetry.space_group_name_H-M   'P 1'
#
loop_
_entity.id
_entity.type
_entity.pdbx_description
1 polymer ?
#
loop_
_entity_poly.entity_id
_entity_poly.type
_entity_poly.pdbx_seq_one_letter_code
_entity_poly.pdbx_strand_id
1 'polypeptide(L)'
;TEGVKGHVNVMSPGTTPCFECILPLFPPQVNFPMCTLADVPRTPAHCVEWSKQLEWDRARPFGDVPLDCDDAEHMQWLFKTSEKRAKEHGIEGVTLKFTQGVAKRIIPA
;
A
#
# COMPACT_ATOMS: atom_id res chain seq x y z
N THR A 1 5.87 -1.97 17.02
CA THR A 1 6.85 -2.98 16.55
C THR A 1 6.55 -3.25 15.10
N GLU A 2 7.56 -3.58 14.31
CA GLU A 2 7.42 -3.95 12.89
C GLU A 2 8.11 -5.31 12.71
N GLY A 3 7.29 -6.37 12.68
CA GLY A 3 7.74 -7.75 12.84
C GLY A 3 8.62 -7.93 14.08
N VAL A 4 9.81 -8.50 13.89
CA VAL A 4 10.77 -8.74 14.97
C VAL A 4 11.54 -7.50 15.43
N LYS A 5 11.32 -6.34 14.81
CA LYS A 5 11.98 -5.08 15.21
C LYS A 5 11.07 -4.26 16.11
N GLY A 6 11.64 -3.72 17.18
CA GLY A 6 10.95 -2.87 18.13
C GLY A 6 11.90 -1.88 18.76
N HIS A 7 11.35 -0.81 19.32
CA HIS A 7 12.11 0.14 20.13
C HIS A 7 11.24 0.57 21.32
N VAL A 8 11.88 1.02 22.39
CA VAL A 8 11.24 1.54 23.59
C VAL A 8 11.94 2.85 23.95
N ASN A 9 11.16 3.91 24.16
CA ASN A 9 11.66 5.23 24.56
C ASN A 9 10.90 5.69 25.82
N VAL A 10 11.62 6.22 26.80
CA VAL A 10 11.03 6.83 28.01
C VAL A 10 10.97 8.34 27.79
N MET A 11 9.77 8.92 27.89
CA MET A 11 9.53 10.35 27.66
C MET A 11 9.11 11.06 28.95
N SER A 12 9.94 12.00 29.41
CA SER A 12 9.71 12.92 30.52
C SER A 12 9.72 14.37 30.00
N PRO A 13 8.57 15.08 30.07
CA PRO A 13 8.44 16.45 29.58
C PRO A 13 9.52 17.39 30.13
N GLY A 14 10.17 18.16 29.25
CA GLY A 14 11.19 19.14 29.62
C GLY A 14 12.56 18.56 29.99
N THR A 15 12.73 17.23 30.02
CA THR A 15 13.99 16.57 30.39
C THR A 15 14.53 15.66 29.29
N THR A 16 13.70 14.75 28.77
CA THR A 16 14.09 13.83 27.68
C THR A 16 13.51 14.32 26.34
N PRO A 17 14.04 13.87 25.19
CA PRO A 17 13.43 14.16 23.89
C PRO A 17 11.95 13.73 23.87
N CYS A 18 11.09 14.59 23.33
CA CYS A 18 9.69 14.28 23.08
C CYS A 18 9.54 13.50 21.76
N PHE A 19 8.30 13.11 21.43
CA PHE A 19 8.00 12.39 20.19
C PHE A 19 8.41 13.17 18.93
N GLU A 20 8.27 14.49 18.93
CA GLU A 20 8.64 15.35 17.80
C GLU A 20 10.16 15.38 17.58
N CYS A 21 10.94 15.39 18.66
CA CYS A 21 12.41 15.32 18.59
C CYS A 21 12.92 14.03 17.95
N ILE A 22 12.17 12.92 18.08
CA ILE A 22 12.54 11.61 17.53
C ILE A 22 11.84 11.31 16.19
N LEU A 23 11.00 12.22 15.69
CA LEU A 23 10.28 12.03 14.43
C LEU A 23 11.20 11.67 13.24
N PRO A 24 12.41 12.25 13.10
CA PRO A 24 13.34 11.88 12.02
C PRO A 24 13.85 10.44 12.07
N LEU A 25 13.69 9.74 13.20
CA LEU A 25 14.10 8.35 13.35
C LEU A 25 13.09 7.37 12.75
N PHE A 26 11.85 7.81 12.48
CA PHE A 26 10.85 6.96 11.85
C PHE A 26 11.17 6.78 10.36
N PRO A 27 11.00 5.56 9.82
CA PRO A 27 11.24 5.32 8.40
C PRO A 27 10.28 6.17 7.56
N PRO A 28 10.73 6.67 6.40
CA PRO A 28 9.86 7.41 5.50
C PRO A 28 8.74 6.51 4.98
N GLN A 29 7.53 7.07 4.87
CA GLN A 29 6.40 6.34 4.29
C GLN A 29 6.68 6.06 2.80
N VAL A 30 6.51 4.80 2.40
CA VAL A 30 6.64 4.42 0.99
C VAL A 30 5.43 4.96 0.23
N ASN A 31 5.67 5.95 -0.61
CA ASN A 31 4.70 6.50 -1.56
C ASN A 31 5.24 6.38 -2.98
N PHE A 32 4.41 5.85 -3.87
CA PHE A 32 4.77 5.69 -5.27
C PHE A 32 4.40 6.97 -6.04
N PRO A 33 5.29 7.50 -6.89
CA PRO A 33 5.00 8.69 -7.68
C PRO A 33 3.94 8.39 -8.76
N MET A 34 3.01 9.34 -8.95
CA MET A 34 1.86 9.18 -9.86
C MET A 34 2.26 8.85 -11.30
N CYS A 35 3.33 9.47 -11.82
CA CYS A 35 3.83 9.17 -13.17
C CYS A 35 4.26 7.71 -13.35
N THR A 36 4.81 7.09 -12.30
CA THR A 36 5.22 5.68 -12.34
C THR A 36 4.00 4.76 -12.26
N LEU A 37 2.99 5.15 -11.49
CA LEU A 37 1.74 4.40 -11.44
C LEU A 37 0.96 4.50 -12.75
N ALA A 38 0.97 5.64 -13.44
CA ALA A 38 0.25 5.86 -14.69
C ALA A 38 0.94 5.16 -15.88
N ASP A 39 2.24 5.37 -16.08
CA ASP A 39 2.88 5.05 -17.36
C ASP A 39 3.85 3.86 -17.31
N VAL A 40 4.66 3.74 -16.25
CA VAL A 40 5.78 2.78 -16.21
C VAL A 40 5.82 2.01 -14.88
N PRO A 41 4.91 1.04 -14.66
CA PRO A 41 5.01 0.15 -13.52
C PRO A 41 6.26 -0.73 -13.64
N ARG A 42 6.95 -0.96 -12.53
CA ARG A 42 8.20 -1.75 -12.46
C ARG A 42 8.15 -2.88 -11.43
N THR A 43 7.28 -2.74 -10.44
CA THR A 43 7.10 -3.71 -9.35
C THR A 43 5.63 -4.12 -9.30
N PRO A 44 5.30 -5.33 -8.80
CA PRO A 44 3.92 -5.75 -8.65
C PRO A 44 3.12 -4.83 -7.72
N ALA A 45 3.78 -4.16 -6.76
CA ALA A 45 3.16 -3.16 -5.90
C ALA A 45 2.60 -1.97 -6.69
N HIS A 46 3.28 -1.54 -7.76
CA HIS A 46 2.79 -0.44 -8.60
C HIS A 46 1.49 -0.82 -9.33
N CYS A 47 1.35 -2.08 -9.76
CA CYS A 47 0.13 -2.56 -10.42
C CYS A 47 -1.07 -2.57 -9.45
N VAL A 48 -0.83 -2.97 -8.20
CA VAL A 48 -1.86 -2.96 -7.15
C VAL A 48 -2.26 -1.53 -6.78
N GLU A 49 -1.28 -0.66 -6.54
CA GLU A 49 -1.57 0.73 -6.15
C GLU A 49 -2.27 1.50 -7.27
N TRP A 50 -1.93 1.24 -8.54
CA TRP A 50 -2.68 1.80 -9.66
C TRP A 50 -4.13 1.32 -9.72
N SER A 51 -4.36 0.02 -9.50
CA SER A 51 -5.72 -0.52 -9.51
C SER A 51 -6.56 0.13 -8.41
N LYS A 52 -5.94 0.40 -7.26
CA LYS A 52 -6.55 1.06 -6.11
C LYS A 52 -6.80 2.55 -6.31
N GLN A 53 -5.82 3.30 -6.81
CA GLN A 53 -5.88 4.78 -6.84
C GLN A 53 -6.39 5.35 -8.16
N LEU A 54 -6.19 4.68 -9.29
CA LEU A 54 -6.58 5.20 -10.61
C LEU A 54 -7.73 4.40 -11.20
N GLU A 55 -7.59 3.08 -11.27
CA GLU A 55 -8.55 2.26 -12.01
C GLU A 55 -9.87 2.08 -11.25
N TRP A 56 -9.85 2.05 -9.92
CA TRP A 56 -11.08 1.98 -9.11
C TRP A 56 -12.03 3.15 -9.43
N ASP A 57 -11.51 4.38 -9.37
CA ASP A 57 -12.28 5.60 -9.63
C ASP A 57 -12.73 5.73 -11.08
N ARG A 58 -11.93 5.18 -12.01
CA ARG A 58 -12.22 5.20 -13.46
C ARG A 58 -13.28 4.16 -13.85
N ALA A 59 -13.11 2.92 -13.43
CA ALA A 59 -13.95 1.80 -13.83
C ALA A 59 -15.24 1.70 -13.02
N ARG A 60 -15.26 2.26 -11.80
CA ARG A 60 -16.40 2.22 -10.86
C ARG A 60 -17.09 0.85 -10.82
N PRO A 61 -16.33 -0.22 -10.53
CA PRO A 61 -16.79 -1.60 -10.70
C PRO A 61 -18.02 -1.96 -9.87
N PHE A 62 -18.22 -1.28 -8.74
CA PHE A 62 -19.36 -1.47 -7.83
C PHE A 62 -20.23 -0.20 -7.71
N GLY A 63 -20.20 0.68 -8.73
CA GLY A 63 -20.89 1.96 -8.72
C GLY A 63 -20.10 3.06 -8.00
N ASP A 64 -20.79 3.99 -7.33
CA ASP A 64 -20.18 5.13 -6.63
C ASP A 64 -19.73 4.78 -5.19
N VAL A 65 -19.37 3.51 -4.98
CA VAL A 65 -18.95 2.97 -3.69
C VAL A 65 -17.43 3.15 -3.53
N PRO A 66 -16.95 3.72 -2.41
CA PRO A 66 -15.53 3.82 -2.15
C PRO A 66 -14.91 2.42 -1.99
N LEU A 67 -13.63 2.29 -2.30
CA LEU A 67 -12.91 1.04 -2.13
C LEU A 67 -12.87 0.63 -0.65
N ASP A 68 -13.61 -0.43 -0.31
CA ASP A 68 -13.44 -1.15 0.95
C ASP A 68 -12.36 -2.24 0.78
N CYS A 69 -11.28 -2.15 1.56
CA CYS A 69 -10.21 -3.15 1.52
C CYS A 69 -10.53 -4.39 2.39
N ASP A 70 -11.52 -4.31 3.28
CA ASP A 70 -11.96 -5.43 4.12
C ASP A 70 -12.96 -6.35 3.39
N ASP A 71 -13.65 -5.85 2.37
CA ASP A 71 -14.54 -6.64 1.52
C ASP A 71 -13.79 -7.59 0.57
N ALA A 72 -14.21 -8.85 0.58
CA ALA A 72 -13.62 -9.90 -0.24
C ALA A 72 -13.80 -9.64 -1.76
N GLU A 73 -14.96 -9.13 -2.17
CA GLU A 73 -15.27 -8.88 -3.59
C GLU A 73 -14.42 -7.74 -4.16
N HIS A 74 -14.25 -6.65 -3.40
CA HIS A 74 -13.39 -5.52 -3.76
C HIS A 74 -11.93 -5.95 -3.89
N MET A 75 -11.44 -6.74 -2.92
CA MET A 75 -10.07 -7.27 -2.96
C MET A 75 -9.85 -8.21 -4.15
N GLN A 76 -10.86 -9.00 -4.52
CA GLN A 76 -10.77 -9.90 -5.65
C GLN A 76 -10.83 -9.16 -6.99
N TRP A 77 -11.59 -8.06 -7.06
CA TRP A 77 -11.54 -7.14 -8.20
C TRP A 77 -10.16 -6.51 -8.35
N LEU A 78 -9.61 -5.95 -7.27
CA LEU A 78 -8.26 -5.37 -7.27
C LEU A 78 -7.21 -6.36 -7.74
N PHE A 79 -7.26 -7.59 -7.25
CA PHE A 79 -6.34 -8.65 -7.66
C PHE A 79 -6.42 -8.93 -9.18
N LYS A 80 -7.62 -9.13 -9.72
CA LYS A 80 -7.82 -9.41 -11.15
C LYS A 80 -7.35 -8.25 -12.04
N THR A 81 -7.68 -7.02 -11.66
CA THR A 81 -7.27 -5.80 -12.37
C THR A 81 -5.76 -5.63 -12.35
N SER A 82 -5.14 -5.86 -11.19
CA SER A 82 -3.68 -5.79 -11.01
C SER A 82 -2.96 -6.88 -11.81
N GLU A 83 -3.50 -8.09 -11.84
CA GLU A 83 -2.95 -9.22 -12.58
C GLU A 83 -2.98 -8.95 -14.10
N LYS A 84 -4.08 -8.41 -14.61
CA LYS A 84 -4.20 -8.03 -16.02
C LYS A 84 -3.13 -7.02 -16.40
N ARG A 85 -2.95 -5.97 -15.60
CA ARG A 85 -1.93 -4.95 -15.85
C ARG A 85 -0.51 -5.50 -15.71
N ALA A 86 -0.27 -6.36 -14.73
CA ALA A 86 1.03 -7.00 -14.56
C ALA A 86 1.39 -7.85 -15.79
N LYS A 87 0.43 -8.57 -16.39
CA LYS A 87 0.63 -9.30 -17.65
C LYS A 87 0.95 -8.38 -18.84
N GLU A 88 0.29 -7.23 -18.95
CA GLU A 88 0.56 -6.24 -20.01
C GLU A 88 1.99 -5.69 -19.95
N HIS A 89 2.56 -5.57 -18.75
CA HIS A 89 3.92 -5.07 -18.54
C HIS A 89 4.97 -6.16 -18.26
N GLY A 90 4.60 -7.45 -18.34
CA GLY A 90 5.52 -8.57 -18.09
C GLY A 90 6.04 -8.65 -16.64
N ILE A 91 5.25 -8.20 -15.66
CA ILE A 91 5.61 -8.20 -14.24
C ILE A 91 4.98 -9.41 -13.55
N GLU A 92 5.79 -10.19 -12.85
CA GLU A 92 5.33 -11.36 -12.08
C GLU A 92 5.18 -11.03 -10.57
N GLY A 93 4.52 -11.93 -9.83
CA GLY A 93 4.45 -11.85 -8.36
C GLY A 93 3.18 -11.23 -7.78
N VAL A 94 2.19 -10.87 -8.61
CA VAL A 94 0.87 -10.44 -8.12
C VAL A 94 0.10 -11.66 -7.61
N THR A 95 -0.10 -11.73 -6.29
CA THR A 95 -0.95 -12.75 -5.64
C THR A 95 -2.03 -12.07 -4.80
N LEU A 96 -3.09 -12.80 -4.45
CA LEU A 96 -4.17 -12.24 -3.63
C LEU A 96 -3.67 -11.78 -2.25
N LYS A 97 -2.80 -12.58 -1.61
CA LYS A 97 -2.15 -12.21 -0.34
C LYS A 97 -1.27 -10.96 -0.48
N PHE A 98 -0.52 -10.85 -1.57
CA PHE A 98 0.29 -9.67 -1.85
C PHE A 98 -0.58 -8.43 -2.09
N THR A 99 -1.68 -8.58 -2.82
CA THR A 99 -2.65 -7.50 -3.09
C THR A 99 -3.27 -6.99 -1.79
N GLN A 100 -3.66 -7.88 -0.88
CA GLN A 100 -4.12 -7.51 0.48
C GLN A 100 -3.04 -6.77 1.27
N GLY A 101 -1.80 -7.26 1.22
CA GLY A 101 -0.66 -6.64 1.88
C GLY A 101 -0.44 -5.19 1.43
N VAL A 102 -0.45 -4.95 0.12
CA VAL A 102 -0.26 -3.61 -0.46
C VAL A 102 -1.48 -2.72 -0.22
N ALA A 103 -2.69 -3.21 -0.48
CA ALA A 103 -3.92 -2.41 -0.37
C ALA A 103 -4.16 -1.91 1.07
N LYS A 104 -3.94 -2.76 2.08
CA LYS A 104 -4.10 -2.43 3.50
C LYS A 104 -2.83 -1.88 4.17
N ARG A 105 -1.70 -1.80 3.44
CA ARG A 105 -0.38 -1.47 4.00
C ARG A 105 -0.06 -2.32 5.26
N ILE A 106 -0.25 -3.63 5.15
CA ILE A 106 -0.11 -4.57 6.28
C ILE A 106 1.34 -4.57 6.79
N ILE A 107 1.52 -4.28 8.08
CA ILE A 107 2.79 -4.45 8.79
C ILE A 107 2.78 -5.86 9.40
N PRO A 108 3.77 -6.72 9.10
CA PRO A 108 3.91 -8.00 9.79
C PRO A 108 4.00 -7.78 11.30
N ALA A 109 3.25 -8.56 12.07
CA ALA A 109 3.31 -8.58 13.53
C ALA A 109 4.23 -9.69 14.02
#